data_AF-A0A379FTH1-F1
#
_entry.id   AF-A0A379FTH1-F1
#
_cell.length_a   1.000
_cell.length_b   1.000
_cell.length_c   1.000
_cell.angle_alpha   90.00
_cell.angle_beta   90.00
_cell.angle_gamma   90.00
#
_symmetry.space_group_name_H-M   'P 1'
#
loop_
_entity.id
_entity.type
_entity.pdbx_description
1 polymer ?
#
loop_
_entity_poly.entity_id
_entity_poly.type
_entity_poly.pdbx_seq_one_letter_code
_entity_poly.pdbx_strand_id
1 'polypeptide(L)' 'MSEINKLTDKKLKNIHGKEISKLVMIADGRGLSILVSKKGSISWLYSYRFGGKLSRIIIG' A
#
# COMPACT_ATOMS: atom_id res chain seq x y z
N MET A 1 16.70 -15.35 0.05
CA MET A 1 15.23 -15.33 0.14
C MET A 1 14.82 -13.88 0.28
N SER A 2 14.13 -13.30 -0.70
CA SER A 2 13.70 -11.89 -0.66
C SER A 2 12.68 -11.71 0.47
N GLU A 3 12.94 -10.77 1.38
CA GLU A 3 12.04 -10.48 2.50
C GLU A 3 10.63 -10.10 2.00
N ILE A 4 9.65 -10.86 2.47
CA ILE A 4 8.23 -10.50 2.52
C ILE A 4 8.13 -9.44 3.64
N ASN A 5 7.40 -8.34 3.43
CA ASN A 5 7.25 -7.16 4.33
C ASN A 5 8.22 -6.00 4.04
N LYS A 6 8.09 -5.36 2.87
CA LYS A 6 8.93 -4.21 2.48
C LYS A 6 8.54 -2.89 3.17
N LEU A 7 7.37 -2.82 3.79
CA LEU A 7 6.95 -1.64 4.55
C LEU A 7 7.28 -1.83 6.02
N THR A 8 7.88 -0.79 6.58
CA THR A 8 8.13 -0.68 8.01
C THR A 8 7.39 0.54 8.53
N ASP A 9 7.03 0.54 9.81
CA ASP A 9 6.41 1.68 10.47
C ASP A 9 7.23 2.98 10.27
N LYS A 10 8.57 2.89 10.34
CA LYS A 10 9.47 4.01 10.04
C LYS A 10 9.23 4.59 8.64
N LYS A 11 9.05 3.72 7.64
CA LYS A 11 8.78 4.15 6.25
C LYS A 11 7.40 4.77 6.12
N LEU A 12 6.38 4.22 6.78
CA LEU A 12 5.02 4.76 6.80
C LEU A 12 5.00 6.16 7.43
N LYS A 13 5.62 6.35 8.60
CA LYS A 13 5.75 7.65 9.28
C LYS A 13 6.49 8.69 8.43
N ASN A 14 7.49 8.26 7.67
CA ASN A 14 8.22 9.14 6.77
C ASN A 14 7.41 9.59 5.55
N ILE A 15 6.34 8.87 5.18
CA ILE A 15 5.46 9.19 4.06
C ILE A 15 4.24 9.98 4.54
N HIS A 16 3.69 9.59 5.69
CA HIS A 16 2.43 10.12 6.20
C HIS A 16 2.47 11.65 6.35
N GLY A 17 1.47 12.32 5.76
CA GLY A 17 1.33 13.78 5.80
C GLY A 17 2.33 14.57 4.93
N LYS A 18 3.20 13.90 4.18
CA LYS A 18 4.06 14.57 3.19
C LYS A 18 3.38 14.64 1.85
N GLU A 19 3.38 15.82 1.25
CA GLU A 19 2.90 15.97 -0.12
C GLU A 19 3.79 15.20 -1.10
N ILE A 20 3.13 14.50 -2.01
CA ILE A 20 3.77 13.77 -3.10
C ILE A 20 3.16 14.20 -4.44
N SER A 21 3.98 14.23 -5.49
CA SER A 21 3.58 14.76 -6.80
C SER A 21 2.42 14.01 -7.45
N LYS A 22 2.25 12.73 -7.11
CA LYS A 22 1.22 11.85 -7.65
C LYS A 22 0.78 10.82 -6.64
N LEU A 23 -0.38 10.22 -6.87
CA LEU A 23 -0.83 9.06 -6.12
C LEU A 23 0.09 7.87 -6.41
N VAL A 24 0.52 7.17 -5.34
CA VAL A 24 1.50 6.08 -5.42
C VAL A 24 0.98 4.84 -4.70
N MET A 25 1.12 3.68 -5.33
CA MET A 25 0.90 2.38 -4.69
C MET A 25 2.24 1.75 -4.32
N ILE A 26 2.42 1.31 -3.08
CA ILE A 26 3.65 0.68 -2.60
C ILE A 26 3.31 -0.71 -2.04
N ALA A 27 3.88 -1.75 -2.64
CA ALA A 27 3.64 -3.13 -2.23
C ALA A 27 4.36 -3.47 -0.91
N ASP A 28 3.66 -4.17 -0.03
CA ASP A 28 4.22 -4.75 1.20
C ASP A 28 4.51 -6.25 1.03
N GLY A 29 3.58 -6.97 0.38
CA GLY A 29 3.71 -8.38 0.05
C GLY A 29 2.37 -9.13 0.08
N ARG A 30 2.31 -10.32 -0.54
CA ARG A 30 1.14 -11.22 -0.49
C ARG A 30 -0.22 -10.56 -0.82
N GLY A 31 -0.21 -9.60 -1.75
CA GLY A 31 -1.40 -8.86 -2.16
C GLY A 31 -1.65 -7.59 -1.35
N LEU A 32 -0.95 -7.37 -0.24
CA LEU A 32 -1.05 -6.15 0.57
C LEU A 32 -0.16 -5.04 -0.01
N SER A 33 -0.73 -3.84 -0.08
CA SER A 33 -0.09 -2.61 -0.51
C SER A 33 -0.63 -1.42 0.30
N ILE A 34 0.11 -0.31 0.31
CA ILE A 34 -0.45 1.00 0.65
C ILE A 34 -0.74 1.81 -0.61
N LEU A 35 -1.77 2.64 -0.54
CA LEU A 35 -2.08 3.71 -1.47
C LEU A 35 -1.80 5.04 -0.77
N VAL A 36 -0.94 5.86 -1.35
CA VAL A 36 -0.59 7.18 -0.81
C VAL A 36 -1.21 8.24 -1.69
N SER A 37 -2.05 9.09 -1.10
CA SER A 37 -2.66 10.23 -1.79
C SER A 37 -1.63 11.35 -2.02
N LYS A 38 -1.96 12.33 -2.87
CA LYS A 38 -1.11 13.52 -3.06
C LYS A 38 -0.84 14.30 -1.77
N LYS A 39 -1.75 14.25 -0.80
CA LYS A 39 -1.63 14.91 0.52
C LYS A 39 -0.86 14.04 1.55
N GLY A 40 -0.36 12.88 1.16
CA GLY A 40 0.36 11.98 2.06
C GLY A 40 -0.53 11.13 2.97
N SER A 41 -1.85 11.14 2.80
CA SER A 41 -2.75 10.18 3.47
C SER A 41 -2.48 8.76 2.95
N ILE A 42 -2.46 7.79 3.85
CA ILE A 42 -2.16 6.39 3.57
C ILE A 42 -3.44 5.56 3.74
N SER A 43 -3.71 4.66 2.79
CA SER A 43 -4.75 3.64 2.90
C SER A 43 -4.18 2.27 2.53
N TRP A 44 -4.58 1.23 3.24
CA TRP A 44 -4.22 -0.16 2.99
C TRP A 44 -5.15 -0.77 1.94
N LEU A 45 -4.54 -1.38 0.94
CA LEU A 45 -5.18 -2.02 -0.19
C LEU A 45 -4.79 -3.49 -0.23
N TYR A 46 -5.78 -4.38 -0.13
CA TYR A 46 -5.57 -5.80 -0.28
C TYR A 46 -6.06 -6.28 -1.65
N SER A 47 -5.14 -6.80 -2.46
CA SER A 47 -5.41 -7.40 -3.77
C SER A 47 -5.51 -8.91 -3.63
N TYR A 48 -6.62 -9.48 -4.09
CA TYR A 48 -6.89 -10.92 -4.00
C TYR A 48 -7.54 -11.42 -5.29
N ARG A 49 -7.54 -12.74 -5.48
CA ARG A 49 -8.29 -13.38 -6.56
C ARG A 49 -9.48 -14.13 -5.99
N PHE A 50 -10.65 -13.91 -6.56
CA PHE A 50 -11.87 -14.65 -6.23
C PHE A 50 -12.53 -15.12 -7.54
N GLY A 51 -12.76 -16.42 -7.67
CA GLY A 51 -13.23 -17.02 -8.94
C GLY A 51 -12.32 -16.70 -10.13
N GLY A 52 -11.00 -16.68 -9.92
CA GLY A 52 -10.00 -16.34 -10.94
C GLY A 52 -9.88 -14.85 -11.28
N LYS A 53 -10.81 -14.00 -10.85
CA LYS A 53 -10.82 -12.54 -11.11
C LYS A 53 -10.03 -11.79 -10.05
N LEU A 54 -9.19 -10.86 -10.49
CA LEU A 54 -8.46 -9.96 -9.59
C LEU A 54 -9.42 -8.91 -9.02
N SER A 55 -9.50 -8.84 -7.69
CA SER A 55 -10.29 -7.88 -6.93
C SER A 55 -9.42 -7.17 -5.90
N ARG A 56 -9.88 -6.01 -5.42
CA ARG A 56 -9.16 -5.18 -4.44
C ARG A 56 -10.13 -4.61 -3.43
N ILE A 57 -9.71 -4.55 -2.17
CA ILE A 57 -10.48 -3.96 -1.08
C ILE A 57 -9.59 -3.02 -0.26
N ILE A 58 -10.16 -1.89 0.18
CA ILE A 58 -9.52 -0.98 1.14
C ILE A 58 -9.84 -1.48 2.54
N ILE A 59 -8.82 -1.65 3.38
CA ILE A 59 -8.96 -2.24 4.73
C ILE A 59 -8.63 -1.27 5.87
N GLY A 60 -8.37 0.01 5.55
CA GLY A 60 -8.07 1.07 6.52
C GLY A 60 -7.17 2.14 5.94
#